data_AF-A0A7W1L3H1-F1
#
_entry.id   AF-A0A7W1L3H1-F1
#
_cell.length_a   1.000
_cell.length_b   1.000
_cell.length_c   1.000
_cell.angle_alpha   90.00
_cell.angle_beta   90.00
_cell.angle_gamma   90.00
#
_symmetry.space_group_name_H-M   'P 1'
#
loop_
_entity.id
_entity.type
_entity.pdbx_description
1 polymer ?
#
loop_
_entity_poly.entity_id
_entity_poly.type
_entity_poly.pdbx_seq_one_letter_code
_entity_poly.pdbx_strand_id
1 'polypeptide(L)'
;HLGYHGAVGIKEVDFKLTDKHADTEESARWQMEALLPLSVCVLPLRRFARPAVANASLLLTRAALGLPDDAVVYAAFVGAGKLSLRCIDLWRRILDSVPCAYLAFSPLRDDERNAILRRVTGLGIPEARLRFVPCRRDDEGANRARYALVDVALDTLPYTGGDTSSAALAAGVPVVTLIGQRHAERMTYSILKHLGLEETIAATDEAYVALAVRLAQDQAFRTSQRAAIERAYADSKLTDPARYARALEEAYVRALAVKGVFPSR
;
A
#
# COMPACT_ATOMS: atom_id res chain seq x y z
N HIS A 1 -13.45 -12.20 -0.80
CA HIS A 1 -13.54 -10.76 -0.51
C HIS A 1 -12.20 -10.03 -0.62
N LEU A 2 -11.14 -10.40 0.12
CA LEU A 2 -9.87 -9.63 0.10
C LEU A 2 -8.94 -9.88 -1.11
N GLY A 3 -9.16 -10.96 -1.86
CA GLY A 3 -8.29 -11.32 -2.99
C GLY A 3 -8.50 -10.51 -4.27
N TYR A 4 -9.53 -9.65 -4.34
CA TYR A 4 -9.83 -8.86 -5.53
C TYR A 4 -10.44 -7.50 -5.14
N HIS A 5 -9.89 -6.43 -5.71
CA HIS A 5 -10.26 -5.04 -5.38
C HIS A 5 -11.37 -4.46 -6.29
N GLY A 6 -12.35 -5.29 -6.66
CA GLY A 6 -13.44 -4.91 -7.56
C GLY A 6 -14.68 -5.79 -7.39
N ALA A 7 -15.63 -5.65 -8.32
CA ALA A 7 -16.81 -6.50 -8.41
C ALA A 7 -16.46 -7.88 -8.99
N VAL A 8 -17.09 -8.94 -8.48
CA VAL A 8 -17.09 -10.25 -9.16
C VAL A 8 -18.01 -10.19 -10.37
N GLY A 9 -19.11 -9.44 -10.28
CA GLY A 9 -20.00 -9.17 -11.41
C GLY A 9 -20.88 -10.37 -11.79
N ILE A 10 -21.22 -11.22 -10.81
CA ILE A 10 -22.16 -12.34 -10.99
C ILE A 10 -23.33 -12.21 -10.02
N LYS A 11 -24.53 -12.63 -10.45
CA LYS A 11 -25.79 -12.45 -9.70
C LYS A 11 -25.88 -13.34 -8.46
N GLU A 12 -25.04 -14.38 -8.41
CA GLU A 12 -24.92 -15.34 -7.32
C GLU A 12 -24.14 -14.77 -6.12
N VAL A 13 -23.44 -13.65 -6.29
CA VAL A 13 -22.75 -12.96 -5.19
C VAL A 13 -23.59 -11.76 -4.78
N ASP A 14 -24.19 -11.84 -3.60
CA ASP A 14 -25.10 -10.80 -3.12
C ASP A 14 -24.40 -9.55 -2.59
N PHE A 15 -23.28 -9.77 -1.90
CA PHE A 15 -22.61 -8.73 -1.11
C PHE A 15 -21.11 -8.68 -1.37
N LYS A 16 -20.59 -7.46 -1.44
CA LYS A 16 -19.15 -7.18 -1.44
C LYS A 16 -18.76 -6.58 -0.09
N LEU A 17 -17.97 -7.34 0.67
CA LEU A 17 -17.36 -6.86 1.90
C LEU A 17 -16.44 -5.67 1.60
N THR A 18 -16.62 -4.57 2.31
CA THR A 18 -15.87 -3.32 2.10
C THR A 18 -15.75 -2.54 3.41
N ASP A 19 -15.36 -1.28 3.36
CA ASP A 19 -15.47 -0.32 4.46
C ASP A 19 -15.95 1.04 3.93
N LYS A 20 -16.19 2.00 4.83
CA LYS A 20 -16.73 3.33 4.49
C LYS A 20 -15.85 4.22 3.60
N HIS A 21 -14.60 3.82 3.34
CA HIS A 21 -13.61 4.59 2.59
C HIS A 21 -13.20 3.91 1.28
N ALA A 22 -13.06 2.58 1.29
CA ALA A 22 -12.65 1.78 0.15
C ALA A 22 -13.70 1.75 -0.97
N ASP A 23 -14.98 1.64 -0.62
CA ASP A 23 -16.10 1.89 -1.55
C ASP A 23 -16.99 3.00 -1.02
N THR A 24 -17.53 3.78 -1.95
CA THR A 24 -18.58 4.77 -1.70
C THR A 24 -19.86 4.33 -2.41
N GLU A 25 -20.98 4.96 -2.08
CA GLU A 25 -22.23 4.76 -2.83
C GLU A 25 -22.04 5.08 -4.32
N GLU A 26 -21.20 6.07 -4.64
CA GLU A 26 -20.88 6.40 -6.03
C GLU A 26 -20.07 5.29 -6.72
N SER A 27 -19.07 4.70 -6.05
CA SER A 27 -18.30 3.59 -6.65
C SER A 27 -19.15 2.33 -6.80
N ALA A 28 -20.16 2.16 -5.94
CA ALA A 28 -21.10 1.04 -6.00
C ALA A 28 -21.97 1.02 -7.28
N ARG A 29 -22.09 2.14 -8.02
CA ARG A 29 -22.88 2.20 -9.26
C ARG A 29 -22.37 1.27 -10.38
N TRP A 30 -21.12 0.82 -10.27
CA TRP A 30 -20.44 -0.01 -11.26
C TRP A 30 -20.34 -1.49 -10.87
N GLN A 31 -21.05 -1.91 -9.82
CA GLN A 31 -21.02 -3.29 -9.31
C GLN A 31 -22.43 -3.81 -9.09
N MET A 32 -22.58 -5.14 -9.15
CA MET A 32 -23.88 -5.78 -8.95
C MET A 32 -24.11 -6.14 -7.48
N GLU A 33 -23.03 -6.45 -6.77
CA GLU A 33 -23.05 -6.78 -5.36
C GLU A 33 -23.41 -5.54 -4.53
N ALA A 34 -24.33 -5.71 -3.57
CA ALA A 34 -24.57 -4.68 -2.58
C ALA A 34 -23.33 -4.51 -1.69
N LEU A 35 -23.03 -3.27 -1.29
CA LEU A 35 -21.93 -3.03 -0.35
C LEU A 35 -22.29 -3.59 1.03
N LEU A 36 -21.34 -4.30 1.63
CA LEU A 36 -21.39 -4.74 3.02
C LEU A 36 -20.23 -4.11 3.79
N PRO A 37 -20.38 -2.86 4.27
CA PRO A 37 -19.29 -2.13 4.91
C PRO A 37 -19.02 -2.66 6.33
N LEU A 38 -17.74 -2.82 6.66
CA LEU A 38 -17.24 -3.04 8.01
C LEU A 38 -17.14 -1.73 8.78
N SER A 39 -17.20 -1.80 10.11
CA SER A 39 -16.94 -0.68 11.02
C SER A 39 -15.44 -0.38 11.21
N VAL A 40 -14.59 -1.16 10.54
CA VAL A 40 -13.12 -1.09 10.53
C VAL A 40 -12.61 -1.13 9.08
N CYS A 41 -11.31 -0.92 8.88
CA CYS A 41 -10.68 -1.09 7.57
C CYS A 41 -10.99 -2.49 7.02
N VAL A 42 -11.36 -2.58 5.75
CA VAL A 42 -11.66 -3.86 5.09
C VAL A 42 -10.43 -4.77 5.07
N LEU A 43 -9.22 -4.20 4.98
CA LEU A 43 -7.99 -4.96 5.15
C LEU A 43 -7.71 -5.14 6.66
N PRO A 44 -7.59 -6.39 7.16
CA PRO A 44 -7.21 -6.63 8.55
C PRO A 44 -5.75 -6.21 8.76
N LEU A 45 -5.56 -5.02 9.33
CA LEU A 45 -4.24 -4.52 9.67
C LEU A 45 -3.64 -5.39 10.77
N ARG A 46 -2.34 -5.65 10.68
CA ARG A 46 -1.59 -6.40 11.69
C ARG A 46 -0.42 -5.58 12.16
N ARG A 47 -0.19 -5.60 13.47
CA ARG A 47 1.07 -5.11 14.02
C ARG A 47 2.08 -6.25 13.90
N PHE A 48 3.17 -5.98 13.21
CA PHE A 48 4.31 -6.90 13.22
C PHE A 48 5.32 -6.37 14.23
N ALA A 49 5.91 -7.26 15.02
CA ALA A 49 7.12 -6.91 15.74
C ALA A 49 8.15 -6.50 14.68
N ARG A 50 8.74 -5.31 14.84
CA ARG A 50 9.88 -4.90 14.01
C ARG A 50 10.92 -6.01 14.20
N PRO A 51 11.30 -6.76 13.15
CA PRO A 51 12.23 -7.87 13.35
C PRO A 51 13.47 -7.30 14.02
N ALA A 52 13.89 -7.89 15.15
CA ALA A 52 15.21 -7.65 15.66
C ALA A 52 16.17 -7.89 14.49
N VAL A 53 17.08 -6.95 14.26
CA VAL A 53 18.01 -6.89 13.11
C VAL A 53 19.03 -8.04 13.18
N ALA A 54 18.66 -9.19 13.74
CA ALA A 54 19.58 -10.04 14.46
C ALA A 54 20.26 -11.11 13.61
N ASN A 55 19.81 -11.44 12.40
CA ASN A 55 20.55 -12.42 11.56
C ASN A 55 20.40 -12.24 10.02
N ALA A 56 19.28 -11.72 9.51
CA ALA A 56 19.10 -11.50 8.05
C ALA A 56 19.68 -10.16 7.54
N SER A 57 20.15 -9.31 8.46
CA SER A 57 20.53 -7.91 8.22
C SER A 57 21.95 -7.69 7.70
N LEU A 58 22.85 -8.66 7.92
CA LEU A 58 24.25 -8.52 7.52
C LEU A 58 24.44 -8.45 5.99
N LEU A 59 23.43 -8.88 5.21
CA LEU A 59 23.45 -8.86 3.74
C LEU A 59 22.51 -7.82 3.11
N LEU A 60 21.60 -7.23 3.88
CA LEU A 60 20.61 -6.25 3.39
C LEU A 60 20.95 -4.89 4.00
N THR A 61 21.93 -4.21 3.40
CA THR A 61 22.29 -2.84 3.73
C THR A 61 22.15 -1.95 2.50
N ARG A 62 22.02 -0.63 2.71
CA ARG A 62 22.03 0.33 1.59
C ARG A 62 23.33 0.26 0.79
N ALA A 63 24.46 0.09 1.47
CA ALA A 63 25.77 -0.10 0.85
C ALA A 63 25.82 -1.35 -0.05
N ALA A 64 25.27 -2.49 0.40
CA ALA A 64 25.19 -3.71 -0.40
C ALA A 64 24.31 -3.56 -1.66
N LEU A 65 23.38 -2.60 -1.66
CA LEU A 65 22.59 -2.22 -2.84
C LEU A 65 23.31 -1.17 -3.71
N GLY A 66 24.54 -0.78 -3.40
CA GLY A 66 25.26 0.28 -4.11
C GLY A 66 24.52 1.62 -4.07
N LEU A 67 23.87 1.92 -2.94
CA LEU A 67 23.23 3.21 -2.69
C LEU A 67 24.22 4.15 -1.99
N PRO A 68 24.39 5.39 -2.47
CA PRO A 68 25.08 6.46 -1.72
C PRO A 68 24.46 6.71 -0.35
N ASP A 69 25.23 7.29 0.57
CA ASP A 69 24.77 7.57 1.94
C ASP A 69 23.63 8.61 1.99
N ASP A 70 23.64 9.57 1.06
CA ASP A 70 22.62 10.61 0.91
C ASP A 70 21.44 10.21 0.01
N ALA A 71 21.41 8.95 -0.44
CA ALA A 71 20.36 8.45 -1.32
C ALA A 71 19.00 8.45 -0.63
N VAL A 72 18.00 8.99 -1.33
CA VAL A 72 16.59 8.80 -0.97
C VAL A 72 16.06 7.59 -1.72
N VAL A 73 15.43 6.65 -1.03
CA VAL A 73 14.96 5.41 -1.67
C VAL A 73 13.44 5.32 -1.60
N TYR A 74 12.81 5.34 -2.76
CA TYR A 74 11.38 5.09 -2.93
C TYR A 74 11.14 3.59 -3.14
N ALA A 75 10.25 2.99 -2.35
CA ALA A 75 9.84 1.61 -2.51
C ALA A 75 8.63 1.49 -3.44
N ALA A 76 8.70 0.55 -4.38
CA ALA A 76 7.60 0.08 -5.20
C ALA A 76 7.61 -1.46 -5.21
N PHE A 77 7.40 -2.08 -4.06
CA PHE A 77 7.44 -3.55 -3.89
C PHE A 77 6.15 -4.23 -4.39
N VAL A 78 5.77 -3.91 -5.61
CA VAL A 78 4.57 -4.37 -6.30
C VAL A 78 4.97 -5.20 -7.52
N GLY A 79 4.04 -6.02 -8.01
CA GLY A 79 4.25 -6.76 -9.25
C GLY A 79 4.16 -5.89 -10.50
N ALA A 80 4.81 -6.33 -11.58
CA ALA A 80 4.89 -5.61 -12.85
C ALA A 80 3.52 -5.25 -13.46
N GLY A 81 2.47 -6.02 -13.15
CA GLY A 81 1.10 -5.78 -13.61
C GLY A 81 0.48 -4.49 -13.08
N LYS A 82 0.97 -3.96 -11.93
CA LYS A 82 0.48 -2.71 -11.34
C LYS A 82 1.16 -1.46 -11.90
N LEU A 83 2.20 -1.61 -12.71
CA LEU A 83 3.01 -0.49 -13.22
C LEU A 83 2.38 0.10 -14.48
N SER A 84 1.35 0.94 -14.33
CA SER A 84 0.75 1.65 -15.46
C SER A 84 1.69 2.72 -16.05
N LEU A 85 1.39 3.17 -17.27
CA LEU A 85 2.13 4.27 -17.92
C LEU A 85 2.10 5.54 -17.06
N ARG A 86 0.91 5.89 -16.54
CA ARG A 86 0.71 7.03 -15.63
C ARG A 86 1.57 6.90 -14.38
N CYS A 87 1.61 5.72 -13.76
CA CYS A 87 2.42 5.48 -12.57
C CYS A 87 3.91 5.78 -12.81
N ILE A 88 4.46 5.25 -13.90
CA ILE A 88 5.87 5.41 -14.22
C ILE A 88 6.20 6.85 -14.63
N ASP A 89 5.31 7.56 -15.34
CA ASP A 89 5.53 8.98 -15.65
C ASP A 89 5.58 9.85 -14.38
N LEU A 90 4.67 9.63 -13.42
CA LEU A 90 4.72 10.34 -12.14
C LEU A 90 6.00 10.03 -11.37
N TRP A 91 6.44 8.78 -11.36
CA TRP A 91 7.70 8.41 -10.72
C TRP A 91 8.90 9.03 -11.42
N ARG A 92 8.92 9.10 -12.76
CA ARG A 92 9.96 9.84 -13.49
C ARG A 92 10.00 11.31 -13.07
N ARG A 93 8.85 11.99 -13.01
CA ARG A 93 8.75 13.40 -12.53
C ARG A 93 9.30 13.56 -11.10
N ILE A 94 9.06 12.58 -10.22
CA ILE A 94 9.61 12.56 -8.86
C ILE A 94 11.15 12.43 -8.90
N LEU A 95 11.68 11.46 -9.67
CA LEU A 95 13.13 11.23 -9.76
C LEU A 95 13.88 12.38 -10.45
N ASP A 96 13.24 13.09 -11.37
CA ASP A 96 13.78 14.30 -12.01
C ASP A 96 13.89 15.45 -10.99
N SER A 97 12.92 15.55 -10.07
CA SER A 97 12.89 16.57 -9.00
C SER A 97 13.81 16.24 -7.82
N VAL A 98 14.19 14.97 -7.65
CA VAL A 98 15.05 14.49 -6.56
C VAL A 98 16.24 13.73 -7.14
N PRO A 99 17.34 14.41 -7.52
CA PRO A 99 18.46 13.79 -8.24
C PRO A 99 19.16 12.64 -7.49
N CYS A 100 19.16 12.66 -6.16
CA CYS A 100 19.72 11.59 -5.31
C CYS A 100 18.76 10.40 -5.10
N ALA A 101 17.56 10.43 -5.67
CA ALA A 101 16.55 9.39 -5.41
C ALA A 101 16.74 8.11 -6.21
N TYR A 102 16.40 6.97 -5.64
CA TYR A 102 16.38 5.67 -6.32
C TYR A 102 14.99 5.04 -6.17
N LEU A 103 14.61 4.24 -7.17
CA LEU A 103 13.39 3.45 -7.13
C LEU A 103 13.75 1.98 -6.88
N ALA A 104 13.26 1.44 -5.76
CA ALA A 104 13.52 0.09 -5.32
C ALA A 104 12.31 -0.82 -5.59
N PHE A 105 12.56 -1.90 -6.34
CA PHE A 105 11.62 -2.98 -6.59
C PHE A 105 12.06 -4.25 -5.86
N SER A 106 11.14 -5.20 -5.69
CA SER A 106 11.47 -6.47 -5.04
C SER A 106 10.74 -7.66 -5.67
N PRO A 107 11.05 -7.96 -6.95
CA PRO A 107 10.41 -9.04 -7.68
C PRO A 107 10.74 -10.41 -7.06
N LEU A 108 9.80 -11.36 -7.16
CA LEU A 108 10.00 -12.73 -6.67
C LEU A 108 10.78 -13.60 -7.67
N ARG A 109 10.76 -13.24 -8.95
CA ARG A 109 11.28 -14.04 -10.06
C ARG A 109 12.01 -13.16 -11.08
N ASP A 110 12.95 -13.74 -11.82
CA ASP A 110 13.75 -13.01 -12.81
C ASP A 110 12.93 -12.51 -14.02
N ASP A 111 11.89 -13.25 -14.42
CA ASP A 111 10.99 -12.81 -15.49
C ASP A 111 10.21 -11.54 -15.09
N GLU A 112 9.77 -11.47 -13.85
CA GLU A 112 9.15 -10.27 -13.27
C GLU A 112 10.16 -9.11 -13.17
N ARG A 113 11.39 -9.37 -12.70
CA ARG A 113 12.49 -8.38 -12.69
C ARG A 113 12.69 -7.78 -14.07
N ASN A 114 12.79 -8.63 -15.09
CA ASN A 114 13.01 -8.21 -16.47
C ASN A 114 11.81 -7.45 -17.04
N ALA A 115 10.57 -7.83 -16.67
CA ALA A 115 9.37 -7.11 -17.07
C ALA A 115 9.31 -5.70 -16.45
N ILE A 116 9.64 -5.57 -15.16
CA ILE A 116 9.75 -4.27 -14.49
C ILE A 116 10.82 -3.42 -15.17
N LEU A 117 12.03 -3.96 -15.35
CA LEU A 117 13.14 -3.25 -15.96
C LEU A 117 12.75 -2.69 -17.33
N ARG A 118 12.25 -3.53 -18.25
CA ARG A 118 11.82 -3.09 -19.58
C ARG A 118 10.76 -2.00 -19.54
N ARG A 119 9.78 -2.12 -18.65
CA ARG A 119 8.64 -1.19 -18.59
C ARG A 119 9.04 0.17 -18.04
N VAL A 120 9.90 0.17 -17.03
CA VAL A 120 10.38 1.37 -16.35
C VAL A 120 11.39 2.13 -17.22
N THR A 121 12.35 1.43 -17.82
CA THR A 121 13.35 2.07 -18.71
C THR A 121 12.74 2.51 -20.02
N GLY A 122 11.76 1.77 -20.56
CA GLY A 122 11.02 2.16 -21.76
C GLY A 122 10.23 3.46 -21.61
N LEU A 123 10.03 3.95 -20.39
CA LEU A 123 9.38 5.24 -20.09
C LEU A 123 10.35 6.29 -19.54
N GLY A 124 11.65 6.08 -19.75
CA GLY A 124 12.67 7.10 -19.54
C GLY A 124 13.25 7.18 -18.13
N ILE A 125 12.95 6.23 -17.23
CA ILE A 125 13.68 6.12 -15.95
C ILE A 125 14.96 5.30 -16.18
N PRO A 126 16.17 5.86 -16.00
CA PRO A 126 17.41 5.13 -16.26
C PRO A 126 17.59 3.93 -15.33
N GLU A 127 18.11 2.81 -15.86
CA GLU A 127 18.40 1.61 -15.06
C GLU A 127 19.32 1.91 -13.86
N ALA A 128 20.25 2.86 -14.00
CA ALA A 128 21.14 3.29 -12.92
C ALA A 128 20.41 3.84 -11.69
N ARG A 129 19.16 4.33 -11.84
CA ARG A 129 18.30 4.82 -10.75
C ARG A 129 17.42 3.72 -10.13
N LEU A 130 17.52 2.48 -10.62
CA LEU A 130 16.74 1.34 -10.14
C LEU A 130 17.56 0.48 -9.18
N ARG A 131 16.91 -0.07 -8.15
CA ARG A 131 17.48 -1.10 -7.28
C ARG A 131 16.51 -2.27 -7.15
N PHE A 132 17.04 -3.47 -7.16
CA PHE A 132 16.27 -4.70 -6.98
C PHE A 132 16.66 -5.34 -5.66
N VAL A 133 15.77 -5.26 -4.68
CA VAL A 133 15.97 -5.83 -3.36
C VAL A 133 15.51 -7.30 -3.39
N PRO A 134 16.30 -8.27 -2.90
CA PRO A 134 15.91 -9.69 -2.90
C PRO A 134 14.56 -9.97 -2.23
N CYS A 135 13.79 -10.93 -2.75
CA CYS A 135 12.52 -11.39 -2.18
C CYS A 135 12.47 -12.91 -2.08
N ARG A 136 11.88 -13.43 -1.00
CA ARG A 136 11.80 -14.88 -0.75
C ARG A 136 10.38 -15.25 -0.36
N ARG A 137 9.76 -16.20 -1.07
CA ARG A 137 8.36 -16.57 -0.85
C ARG A 137 8.05 -16.99 0.59
N ASP A 138 8.99 -17.72 1.22
CA ASP A 138 8.77 -18.36 2.52
C ASP A 138 9.55 -17.67 3.66
N ASP A 139 9.97 -16.41 3.47
CA ASP A 139 10.69 -15.63 4.47
C ASP A 139 10.04 -14.26 4.67
N GLU A 140 8.92 -14.28 5.38
CA GLU A 140 8.13 -13.09 5.69
C GLU A 140 8.94 -12.07 6.52
N GLY A 141 9.83 -12.56 7.40
CA GLY A 141 10.73 -11.75 8.21
C GLY A 141 11.71 -10.95 7.34
N ALA A 142 12.44 -11.63 6.44
CA ALA A 142 13.35 -10.97 5.51
C ALA A 142 12.62 -10.04 4.55
N ASN A 143 11.45 -10.43 4.03
CA ASN A 143 10.65 -9.60 3.13
C ASN A 143 10.21 -8.28 3.78
N ARG A 144 9.89 -8.32 5.08
CA ARG A 144 9.58 -7.11 5.86
C ARG A 144 10.82 -6.26 6.14
N ALA A 145 11.96 -6.89 6.44
CA ALA A 145 13.21 -6.19 6.76
C ALA A 145 13.65 -5.23 5.65
N ARG A 146 13.27 -5.48 4.39
CA ARG A 146 13.56 -4.60 3.24
C ARG A 146 12.98 -3.19 3.38
N TYR A 147 11.88 -3.03 4.11
CA TYR A 147 11.34 -1.69 4.36
C TYR A 147 12.26 -0.84 5.25
N ALA A 148 13.25 -1.44 5.93
CA ALA A 148 14.30 -0.68 6.62
C ALA A 148 15.28 0.01 5.64
N LEU A 149 15.30 -0.42 4.37
CA LEU A 149 16.20 0.13 3.34
C LEU A 149 15.62 1.38 2.65
N VAL A 150 14.34 1.67 2.85
CA VAL A 150 13.59 2.66 2.07
C VAL A 150 13.08 3.83 2.93
N ASP A 151 12.94 4.99 2.30
CA ASP A 151 12.53 6.23 2.95
C ASP A 151 11.04 6.48 2.85
N VAL A 152 10.47 6.14 1.69
CA VAL A 152 9.09 6.41 1.30
C VAL A 152 8.61 5.25 0.43
N ALA A 153 7.35 4.84 0.56
CA ALA A 153 6.73 3.92 -0.37
C ALA A 153 5.81 4.68 -1.33
N LEU A 154 5.91 4.38 -2.61
CA LEU A 154 5.05 4.95 -3.66
C LEU A 154 3.97 3.94 -4.01
N ASP A 155 2.72 4.31 -3.75
CA ASP A 155 1.58 3.49 -4.11
C ASP A 155 1.31 3.56 -5.62
N THR A 156 0.79 2.48 -6.20
CA THR A 156 0.54 2.39 -7.64
C THR A 156 -0.84 2.88 -8.04
N LEU A 157 -0.96 3.34 -9.29
CA LEU A 157 -2.22 3.77 -9.89
C LEU A 157 -2.48 3.03 -11.21
N PRO A 158 -3.75 2.71 -11.55
CA PRO A 158 -4.96 2.87 -10.73
C PRO A 158 -5.15 1.74 -9.70
N TYR A 159 -4.33 0.69 -9.73
CA TYR A 159 -4.47 -0.41 -8.79
C TYR A 159 -3.53 -0.21 -7.60
N THR A 160 -4.07 0.32 -6.51
CA THR A 160 -3.34 0.61 -5.27
C THR A 160 -2.90 -0.66 -4.54
N GLY A 161 -2.05 -0.47 -3.55
CA GLY A 161 -1.62 -1.48 -2.61
C GLY A 161 -2.71 -1.86 -1.62
N GLY A 162 -2.39 -2.89 -0.84
CA GLY A 162 -3.16 -3.32 0.33
C GLY A 162 -2.14 -3.88 1.31
N ASP A 163 -1.72 -5.12 1.06
CA ASP A 163 -0.68 -5.78 1.85
C ASP A 163 0.65 -5.01 1.84
N THR A 164 1.11 -4.57 0.66
CA THR A 164 2.37 -3.82 0.51
C THR A 164 2.33 -2.48 1.25
N SER A 165 1.24 -1.73 1.13
CA SER A 165 1.05 -0.47 1.84
C SER A 165 0.98 -0.69 3.35
N SER A 166 0.25 -1.70 3.80
CA SER A 166 0.16 -2.07 5.22
C SER A 166 1.51 -2.51 5.79
N ALA A 167 2.33 -3.21 5.01
CA ALA A 167 3.66 -3.66 5.41
C ALA A 167 4.65 -2.49 5.50
N ALA A 168 4.60 -1.54 4.56
CA ALA A 168 5.38 -0.30 4.63
C ALA A 168 5.05 0.50 5.89
N LEU A 169 3.76 0.72 6.15
CA LEU A 169 3.29 1.44 7.33
C LEU A 169 3.66 0.70 8.62
N ALA A 170 3.51 -0.62 8.69
CA ALA A 170 3.93 -1.40 9.85
C ALA A 170 5.46 -1.33 10.11
N ALA A 171 6.26 -1.05 9.08
CA ALA A 171 7.70 -0.80 9.19
C ALA A 171 8.05 0.68 9.50
N GLY A 172 7.04 1.54 9.67
CA GLY A 172 7.22 2.97 9.91
C GLY A 172 7.63 3.74 8.65
N VAL A 173 7.34 3.23 7.44
CA VAL A 173 7.62 3.90 6.17
C VAL A 173 6.36 4.63 5.69
N PRO A 174 6.40 5.95 5.45
CA PRO A 174 5.26 6.69 4.90
C PRO A 174 4.94 6.24 3.48
N VAL A 175 3.65 6.15 3.17
CA VAL A 175 3.13 5.72 1.86
C VAL A 175 2.44 6.89 1.18
N VAL A 176 2.88 7.28 -0.01
CA VAL A 176 2.18 8.27 -0.83
C VAL A 176 1.17 7.55 -1.71
N THR A 177 -0.10 7.93 -1.63
CA THR A 177 -1.18 7.40 -2.47
C THR A 177 -1.96 8.51 -3.15
N LEU A 178 -2.61 8.22 -4.27
CA LEU A 178 -3.54 9.13 -4.93
C LEU A 178 -4.94 8.50 -4.89
N ILE A 179 -5.90 9.22 -4.32
CA ILE A 179 -7.27 8.76 -4.21
C ILE A 179 -7.94 8.75 -5.59
N GLY A 180 -8.48 7.61 -6.00
CA GLY A 180 -9.34 7.50 -7.18
C GLY A 180 -10.81 7.24 -6.84
N GLN A 181 -11.56 6.82 -7.85
CA GLN A 181 -13.01 6.64 -7.75
C GLN A 181 -13.39 5.20 -7.44
N ARG A 182 -12.62 4.22 -7.92
CA ARG A 182 -12.93 2.80 -7.80
C ARG A 182 -12.28 2.18 -6.57
N HIS A 183 -12.81 1.08 -6.07
CA HIS A 183 -12.24 0.35 -4.93
C HIS A 183 -10.73 0.06 -5.08
N ALA A 184 -10.30 -0.40 -6.27
CA ALA A 184 -8.89 -0.63 -6.56
C ALA A 184 -8.01 0.62 -6.45
N GLU A 185 -8.57 1.81 -6.56
CA GLU A 185 -7.87 3.09 -6.43
C GLU A 185 -7.94 3.67 -5.00
N ARG A 186 -8.56 2.95 -4.05
CA ARG A 186 -8.95 3.49 -2.75
C ARG A 186 -8.52 2.62 -1.56
N MET A 187 -7.84 1.50 -1.79
CA MET A 187 -7.44 0.59 -0.71
C MET A 187 -6.41 1.23 0.23
N THR A 188 -5.29 1.75 -0.31
CA THR A 188 -4.32 2.47 0.52
C THR A 188 -4.92 3.72 1.15
N TYR A 189 -5.78 4.44 0.42
CA TYR A 189 -6.55 5.56 0.96
C TYR A 189 -7.37 5.14 2.20
N SER A 190 -8.10 4.02 2.12
CA SER A 190 -8.88 3.51 3.26
C SER A 190 -7.99 3.17 4.45
N ILE A 191 -6.85 2.53 4.21
CA ILE A 191 -5.88 2.19 5.26
C ILE A 191 -5.42 3.47 5.98
N LEU A 192 -4.97 4.48 5.22
CA LEU A 192 -4.49 5.74 5.78
C LEU A 192 -5.61 6.49 6.53
N LYS A 193 -6.83 6.53 5.98
CA LYS A 193 -7.98 7.15 6.65
C LYS A 193 -8.32 6.49 7.98
N HIS A 194 -8.34 5.15 8.03
CA HIS A 194 -8.59 4.45 9.29
C HIS A 194 -7.48 4.69 10.31
N LEU A 195 -6.22 4.80 9.88
CA LEU A 195 -5.09 5.12 10.74
C LEU A 195 -4.96 6.61 11.11
N GLY A 196 -5.78 7.50 10.52
CA GLY A 196 -5.67 8.95 10.72
C GLY A 196 -4.44 9.59 10.08
N LEU A 197 -3.87 8.98 9.04
CA LEU A 197 -2.62 9.38 8.38
C LEU A 197 -2.88 10.09 7.04
N GLU A 198 -3.62 11.18 7.06
CA GLU A 198 -4.16 11.78 5.84
C GLU A 198 -3.16 12.66 5.06
N GLU A 199 -2.09 13.11 5.70
CA GLU A 199 -1.08 14.04 5.15
C GLU A 199 -0.30 13.50 3.94
N THR A 200 -0.46 12.22 3.62
CA THR A 200 0.23 11.53 2.50
C THR A 200 -0.74 11.07 1.41
N ILE A 201 -1.98 11.56 1.44
CA ILE A 201 -3.03 11.31 0.45
C ILE A 201 -3.08 12.47 -0.56
N ALA A 202 -2.77 12.19 -1.82
CA ALA A 202 -2.95 13.11 -2.93
C ALA A 202 -4.34 13.02 -3.56
N ALA A 203 -4.82 14.14 -4.10
CA ALA A 203 -6.05 14.20 -4.91
C ALA A 203 -5.78 14.41 -6.41
N THR A 204 -4.54 14.76 -6.78
CA THR A 204 -4.11 15.01 -8.17
C THR A 204 -2.71 14.46 -8.39
N ASP A 205 -2.34 14.31 -9.66
CA ASP A 205 -1.01 13.86 -10.08
C ASP A 205 0.08 14.81 -9.58
N GLU A 206 -0.18 16.12 -9.64
CA GLU A 206 0.72 17.16 -9.15
C GLU A 206 0.91 17.06 -7.63
N ALA A 207 -0.17 16.83 -6.88
CA ALA A 207 -0.11 16.65 -5.44
C ALA A 207 0.63 15.36 -5.06
N TYR A 208 0.46 14.28 -5.83
CA TYR A 208 1.19 13.01 -5.61
C TYR A 208 2.69 13.20 -5.78
N VAL A 209 3.11 13.87 -6.86
CA VAL A 209 4.52 14.20 -7.09
C VAL A 209 5.04 15.13 -5.99
N ALA A 210 4.32 16.20 -5.66
CA ALA A 210 4.73 17.17 -4.65
C ALA A 210 4.90 16.53 -3.26
N LEU A 211 3.99 15.64 -2.85
CA LEU A 211 4.08 14.92 -1.58
C LEU A 211 5.29 13.97 -1.55
N ALA A 212 5.53 13.23 -2.63
CA ALA A 212 6.69 12.34 -2.73
C ALA A 212 8.01 13.12 -2.67
N VAL A 213 8.09 14.27 -3.36
CA VAL A 213 9.26 15.16 -3.34
C VAL A 213 9.45 15.76 -1.95
N ARG A 214 8.37 16.25 -1.32
CA ARG A 214 8.43 16.79 0.05
C ARG A 214 8.94 15.76 1.04
N LEU A 215 8.44 14.52 1.00
CA LEU A 215 8.92 13.45 1.86
C LEU A 215 10.40 13.11 1.63
N ALA A 216 10.96 13.38 0.44
CA ALA A 216 12.38 13.18 0.18
C ALA A 216 13.25 14.32 0.71
N GLN A 217 12.85 15.57 0.47
CA GLN A 217 13.68 16.75 0.69
C GLN A 217 13.46 17.38 2.08
N ASP A 218 12.27 17.26 2.66
CA ASP A 218 11.93 17.77 3.98
C ASP A 218 12.07 16.66 5.02
N GLN A 219 13.26 16.57 5.62
CA GLN A 219 13.57 15.58 6.65
C GLN A 219 12.68 15.73 7.89
N ALA A 220 12.28 16.96 8.25
CA ALA A 220 11.42 17.21 9.40
C ALA A 220 10.01 16.65 9.14
N PHE A 221 9.46 16.90 7.95
CA PHE A 221 8.18 16.33 7.52
C PHE A 221 8.24 14.80 7.44
N ARG A 222 9.28 14.22 6.83
CA ARG A 222 9.45 12.77 6.80
C ARG A 222 9.49 12.17 8.21
N THR A 223 10.22 12.80 9.12
CA THR A 223 10.34 12.34 10.52
C THR A 223 9.00 12.44 11.26
N SER A 224 8.24 13.51 11.06
CA SER A 224 6.93 13.67 11.69
C SER A 224 5.91 12.64 11.19
N GLN A 225 5.95 12.29 9.90
CA GLN A 225 5.11 11.23 9.35
C GLN A 225 5.48 9.85 9.92
N ARG A 226 6.78 9.54 10.08
CA ARG A 226 7.21 8.30 10.74
C ARG A 226 6.70 8.21 12.18
N ALA A 227 6.81 9.30 12.94
CA ALA A 227 6.30 9.36 14.31
C ALA A 227 4.76 9.26 14.37
N ALA A 228 4.04 9.83 13.40
CA ALA A 228 2.59 9.69 13.28
C ALA A 228 2.20 8.23 13.03
N ILE A 229 2.91 7.52 12.15
CA ILE A 229 2.69 6.10 11.87
C ILE A 229 2.94 5.25 13.11
N GLU A 230 4.02 5.50 13.84
CA GLU A 230 4.35 4.76 15.06
C GLU A 230 3.26 4.92 16.13
N ARG A 231 2.76 6.14 16.36
CA ARG A 231 1.62 6.41 17.25
C ARG A 231 0.34 5.72 16.77
N ALA A 232 0.04 5.85 15.48
CA ALA A 232 -1.13 5.22 14.88
C ALA A 232 -1.11 3.69 15.06
N TYR A 233 0.04 3.02 15.05
CA TYR A 233 0.11 1.57 15.31
C TYR A 233 0.20 1.20 16.80
N ALA A 234 0.74 2.06 17.66
CA ALA A 234 0.81 1.83 19.10
C ALA A 234 -0.58 1.90 19.75
N ASP A 235 -1.39 2.87 19.34
CA ASP A 235 -2.67 3.18 19.98
C ASP A 235 -3.87 2.51 19.29
N SER A 236 -3.65 1.88 18.13
CA SER A 236 -4.76 1.46 17.28
C SER A 236 -5.33 0.10 17.63
N LYS A 237 -6.63 0.14 17.94
CA LYS A 237 -7.49 -1.05 17.97
C LYS A 237 -7.73 -1.65 16.57
N LEU A 238 -7.22 -1.06 15.49
CA LEU A 238 -7.34 -1.60 14.12
C LEU A 238 -6.45 -2.81 13.89
N THR A 239 -5.43 -3.02 14.72
CA THR A 239 -4.58 -4.23 14.67
C THR A 239 -5.06 -5.34 15.60
N ASP A 240 -6.17 -5.15 16.32
CA ASP A 240 -6.77 -6.17 17.18
C ASP A 240 -7.58 -7.17 16.34
N PRO A 241 -7.14 -8.44 16.23
CA PRO A 241 -7.84 -9.45 15.45
C PRO A 241 -9.24 -9.76 16.00
N ALA A 242 -9.45 -9.66 17.33
CA ALA A 242 -10.76 -9.90 17.92
C ALA A 242 -11.74 -8.78 17.58
N ARG A 243 -11.27 -7.53 17.47
CA ARG A 243 -12.10 -6.42 16.99
C ARG A 243 -12.47 -6.57 15.53
N TYR A 244 -11.52 -6.98 14.69
CA TYR A 244 -11.81 -7.25 13.27
C TYR A 244 -12.84 -8.40 13.13
N ALA A 245 -12.68 -9.49 13.89
CA ALA A 245 -13.63 -10.60 13.90
C ALA A 245 -15.04 -10.15 14.28
N ARG A 246 -15.19 -9.36 15.36
CA ARG A 246 -16.50 -8.79 15.75
C ARG A 246 -17.13 -7.92 14.66
N ALA A 247 -16.35 -7.05 14.02
CA ALA A 247 -16.84 -6.22 12.92
C ALA A 247 -17.33 -7.06 11.73
N LEU A 248 -16.65 -8.19 11.46
CA LEU A 248 -17.03 -9.14 10.42
C LEU A 248 -18.32 -9.90 10.78
N GLU A 249 -18.44 -10.38 12.02
CA GLU A 249 -19.66 -11.03 12.54
C GLU A 249 -20.86 -10.10 12.46
N GLU A 250 -20.72 -8.84 12.89
CA GLU A 250 -21.75 -7.81 12.79
C GLU A 250 -22.20 -7.60 11.33
N ALA A 251 -21.26 -7.61 10.39
CA ALA A 251 -21.56 -7.49 8.97
C ALA A 251 -22.34 -8.71 8.44
N TYR A 252 -21.95 -9.92 8.82
CA TYR A 252 -22.70 -11.12 8.45
C TYR A 252 -24.11 -11.15 9.06
N VAL A 253 -24.27 -10.72 10.31
CA VAL A 253 -25.60 -10.59 10.93
C VAL A 253 -26.48 -9.60 10.14
N ARG A 254 -25.93 -8.45 9.72
CA ARG A 254 -26.65 -7.50 8.84
C ARG A 254 -27.04 -8.14 7.50
N ALA A 255 -26.12 -8.87 6.86
CA ALA A 255 -26.40 -9.54 5.59
C ALA A 255 -27.51 -10.59 5.72
N LEU A 256 -27.50 -11.39 6.78
CA LEU A 256 -28.54 -12.39 7.09
C LEU A 256 -29.90 -11.73 7.38
N ALA A 257 -29.92 -10.59 8.07
CA ALA A 257 -31.13 -9.82 8.30
C ALA A 257 -31.73 -9.29 6.99
N VAL A 258 -30.91 -8.73 6.09
CA VAL A 258 -31.36 -8.29 4.74
C VAL A 258 -31.92 -9.46 3.93
N LYS A 259 -31.36 -10.65 4.10
CA LYS A 259 -31.82 -11.88 3.44
C LYS A 259 -33.04 -12.54 4.11
N GLY A 260 -33.56 -11.98 5.20
CA GLY A 260 -34.71 -12.52 5.93
C GLY A 260 -34.44 -13.90 6.54
N VAL A 261 -33.18 -14.24 6.81
CA VAL A 261 -32.81 -15.56 7.38
C VAL A 261 -33.18 -15.64 8.85
N PHE A 262 -33.18 -14.51 9.56
CA PHE A 262 -33.65 -14.45 10.94
C PHE A 262 -35.15 -14.14 10.97
N PRO A 263 -35.96 -14.88 11.75
CA PRO A 263 -37.37 -14.56 11.94
C PRO A 263 -37.50 -13.19 12.63
N SER A 264 -38.47 -12.40 12.17
CA SER A 264 -38.87 -11.15 12.83
C SER A 264 -39.15 -11.46 14.30
N ARG A 265 -38.43 -10.79 15.21
CA ARG A 265 -38.74 -10.84 16.64
C ARG A 265 -40.06 -10.13 16.94
#